data_AF-A0A957U4H9-F1
#
_entry.id   AF-A0A957U4H9-F1
#
_cell.length_a   1.000
_cell.length_b   1.000
_cell.length_c   1.000
_cell.angle_alpha   90.00
_cell.angle_beta   90.00
_cell.angle_gamma   90.00
#
_symmetry.space_group_name_H-M   'P 1'
#
loop_
_entity.id
_entity.type
_entity.pdbx_description
1 polymer ?
#
loop_
_entity_poly.entity_id
_entity_poly.type
_entity_poly.pdbx_seq_one_letter_code
_entity_poly.pdbx_strand_id
1 'polypeptide(L)'
;YTREAFPALTNSAEAIAAMLKENLGISVAIQNQDYGTYMENLRAQKRTQSGDFIFALVPYEFDFVDGSNLLGVWGGCEDEGAEMANMPGRHTWYNEEYNSLLCEAGSLLGDEDKRVELYQQAEQILIEDVALVPVYHPILVAMVKPYVKGPMFATGDSGIQTWERFRFSSREALIYKAVE
;
A
#
# COMPACT_ATOMS: atom_id res chain seq x y z
N TYR A 1 -7.52 14.00 2.35
CA TYR A 1 -6.62 14.32 1.22
C TYR A 1 -6.54 13.15 0.25
N THR A 2 -6.23 13.44 -1.00
CA THR A 2 -5.90 12.48 -2.06
C THR A 2 -4.68 13.00 -2.84
N ARG A 3 -3.99 12.11 -3.56
CA ARG A 3 -2.79 12.43 -4.33
C ARG A 3 -2.95 11.98 -5.76
N GLU A 4 -2.89 12.91 -6.71
CA GLU A 4 -3.09 12.64 -8.15
C GLU A 4 -4.31 11.73 -8.39
N ALA A 5 -5.44 12.10 -7.77
CA ALA A 5 -6.59 11.23 -7.75
C ALA A 5 -7.11 10.90 -9.16
N PHE A 6 -7.07 9.62 -9.51
CA PHE A 6 -7.76 9.09 -10.68
C PHE A 6 -9.28 8.98 -10.40
N PRO A 7 -10.14 8.81 -11.43
CA PRO A 7 -11.59 8.88 -11.26
C PRO A 7 -12.15 7.95 -10.17
N ALA A 8 -11.68 6.71 -10.10
CA ALA A 8 -12.16 5.77 -9.07
C ALA A 8 -11.74 6.16 -7.64
N LEU A 9 -10.56 6.76 -7.45
CA LEU A 9 -10.15 7.29 -6.13
C LEU A 9 -10.98 8.53 -5.76
N THR A 10 -11.29 9.38 -6.72
CA THR A 10 -12.16 10.56 -6.53
C THR A 10 -13.56 10.13 -6.09
N ASN A 11 -14.18 9.21 -6.80
CA ASN A 11 -15.51 8.67 -6.46
C ASN A 11 -15.52 8.04 -5.06
N SER A 12 -14.45 7.32 -4.70
CA SER A 12 -14.31 6.71 -3.37
C SER A 12 -14.22 7.76 -2.27
N ALA A 13 -13.45 8.83 -2.49
CA ALA A 13 -13.35 9.94 -1.55
C ALA A 13 -14.68 10.68 -1.35
N GLU A 14 -15.43 10.91 -2.44
CA GLU A 14 -16.78 11.51 -2.39
C GLU A 14 -17.78 10.62 -1.65
N ALA A 15 -17.76 9.31 -1.91
CA ALA A 15 -18.61 8.35 -1.21
C ALA A 15 -18.32 8.33 0.29
N ILE A 16 -17.03 8.30 0.70
CA ILE A 16 -16.65 8.36 2.11
C ILE A 16 -17.07 9.69 2.75
N ALA A 17 -16.88 10.81 2.07
CA ALA A 17 -17.32 12.11 2.57
C ALA A 17 -18.85 12.15 2.79
N ALA A 18 -19.63 11.57 1.88
CA ALA A 18 -21.08 11.44 2.02
C ALA A 18 -21.44 10.54 3.21
N MET A 19 -20.81 9.37 3.34
CA MET A 19 -21.06 8.43 4.44
C MET A 19 -20.72 9.04 5.82
N LEU A 20 -19.63 9.81 5.93
CA LEU A 20 -19.27 10.51 7.16
C LEU A 20 -20.32 11.55 7.56
N LYS A 21 -20.85 12.28 6.58
CA LYS A 21 -21.89 13.29 6.82
C LYS A 21 -23.22 12.65 7.21
N GLU A 22 -23.63 11.60 6.52
CA GLU A 22 -24.91 10.92 6.75
C GLU A 22 -24.93 10.20 8.10
N ASN A 23 -23.89 9.41 8.40
CA ASN A 23 -23.89 8.52 9.55
C ASN A 23 -23.36 9.19 10.83
N LEU A 24 -22.45 10.15 10.71
CA LEU A 24 -21.76 10.77 11.86
C LEU A 24 -21.98 12.28 11.95
N GLY A 25 -22.65 12.91 10.98
CA GLY A 25 -22.80 14.37 10.93
C GLY A 25 -21.50 15.13 10.64
N ILE A 26 -20.43 14.43 10.24
CA ILE A 26 -19.10 15.03 10.03
C ILE A 26 -19.01 15.50 8.58
N SER A 27 -18.77 16.79 8.38
CA SER A 27 -18.53 17.37 7.05
C SER A 27 -17.04 17.48 6.79
N VAL A 28 -16.59 16.91 5.66
CA VAL A 28 -15.17 16.91 5.26
C VAL A 28 -15.02 17.53 3.88
N ALA A 29 -13.93 18.28 3.68
CA ALA A 29 -13.57 18.82 2.37
C ALA A 29 -12.50 17.92 1.73
N ILE A 30 -12.73 17.52 0.49
CA ILE A 30 -11.77 16.71 -0.27
C ILE A 30 -10.72 17.65 -0.86
N GLN A 31 -9.46 17.39 -0.54
CA GLN A 31 -8.29 18.09 -1.07
C GLN A 31 -7.49 17.12 -1.94
N ASN A 32 -7.37 17.40 -3.23
CA ASN A 32 -6.51 16.66 -4.15
C ASN A 32 -5.26 17.49 -4.45
N GLN A 33 -4.09 16.90 -4.27
CA GLN A 33 -2.79 17.53 -4.50
C GLN A 33 -2.02 16.77 -5.57
N ASP A 34 -1.12 17.45 -6.28
CA ASP A 34 -0.13 16.76 -7.10
C ASP A 34 0.82 15.92 -6.22
N TYR A 35 1.51 14.97 -6.85
CA TYR A 35 2.34 14.01 -6.10
C TYR A 35 3.43 14.68 -5.27
N GLY A 36 4.09 15.70 -5.85
CA GLY A 36 5.23 16.37 -5.22
C GLY A 36 4.81 17.09 -3.95
N THR A 37 3.82 17.98 -4.06
CA THR A 37 3.31 18.74 -2.92
C THR A 37 2.70 17.83 -1.85
N TYR A 38 1.95 16.79 -2.24
CA TYR A 38 1.42 15.83 -1.27
C TYR A 38 2.54 15.18 -0.45
N MET A 39 3.58 14.68 -1.12
CA MET A 39 4.68 13.97 -0.45
C MET A 39 5.53 14.88 0.41
N GLU A 40 5.74 16.13 0.00
CA GLU A 40 6.39 17.14 0.80
C GLU A 40 5.60 17.41 2.10
N ASN A 41 4.29 17.64 1.98
CA ASN A 41 3.42 17.88 3.13
C ASN A 41 3.37 16.66 4.07
N LEU A 42 3.27 15.43 3.53
CA LEU A 42 3.25 14.20 4.32
C LEU A 42 4.54 14.05 5.14
N ARG A 43 5.69 14.30 4.51
CA ARG A 43 6.99 14.26 5.17
C ARG A 43 7.12 15.37 6.22
N ALA A 44 6.66 16.57 5.91
CA ALA A 44 6.67 17.70 6.82
C ALA A 44 5.79 17.45 8.06
N GLN A 45 4.63 16.82 7.89
CA GLN A 45 3.80 16.42 9.03
C GLN A 45 4.54 15.47 9.97
N LYS A 46 5.23 14.48 9.41
CA LYS A 46 5.99 13.52 10.21
C LYS A 46 7.23 14.15 10.86
N ARG A 47 8.00 14.95 10.12
CA ARG A 47 9.31 15.46 10.55
C ARG A 47 9.23 16.72 11.40
N THR A 48 8.35 17.65 11.05
CA THR A 48 8.28 18.99 11.63
C THR A 48 6.90 19.33 12.19
N GLN A 49 5.98 18.36 12.20
CA GLN A 49 4.60 18.54 12.69
C GLN A 49 3.86 19.70 12.00
N SER A 50 4.26 20.05 10.78
CA SER A 50 3.79 21.24 10.06
C SER A 50 2.81 20.94 8.92
N GLY A 51 2.47 19.68 8.69
CA GLY A 51 1.45 19.28 7.72
C GLY A 51 0.05 19.24 8.34
N ASP A 52 -0.96 19.38 7.50
CA ASP A 52 -2.36 19.59 7.87
C ASP A 52 -3.26 18.38 7.55
N PHE A 53 -2.69 17.21 7.25
CA PHE A 53 -3.51 16.03 6.99
C PHE A 53 -4.27 15.62 8.25
N ILE A 54 -5.59 15.64 8.15
CA ILE A 54 -6.48 15.00 9.12
C ILE A 54 -6.52 13.49 8.84
N PHE A 55 -6.83 13.13 7.59
CA PHE A 55 -6.70 11.79 7.04
C PHE A 55 -6.57 11.84 5.52
N ALA A 56 -6.07 10.76 4.93
CA ALA A 56 -5.90 10.65 3.49
C ALA A 56 -6.28 9.26 2.97
N LEU A 57 -6.80 9.23 1.74
CA LEU A 57 -6.86 7.98 0.99
C LEU A 57 -5.53 7.80 0.26
N VAL A 58 -4.78 6.78 0.64
CA VAL A 58 -3.45 6.50 0.09
C VAL A 58 -3.47 5.13 -0.58
N PRO A 59 -3.40 5.06 -1.92
CA PRO A 59 -3.20 3.78 -2.58
C PRO A 59 -1.78 3.28 -2.33
N TYR A 60 -1.65 1.97 -2.14
CA TYR A 60 -0.37 1.29 -2.08
C TYR A 60 -0.48 -0.05 -2.81
N GLU A 61 0.59 -0.43 -3.48
CA GLU A 61 0.74 -1.70 -4.17
C GLU A 61 2.14 -2.21 -3.84
N PHE A 62 2.28 -3.53 -3.68
CA PHE A 62 3.56 -4.12 -3.32
C PHE A 62 4.53 -4.10 -4.50
N ASP A 63 5.80 -3.84 -4.23
CA ASP A 63 6.88 -3.91 -5.23
C ASP A 63 7.39 -5.34 -5.44
N PHE A 64 7.24 -6.21 -4.43
CA PHE A 64 7.58 -7.63 -4.44
C PHE A 64 6.66 -8.43 -3.49
N VAL A 65 6.53 -9.73 -3.71
CA VAL A 65 5.57 -10.60 -3.01
C VAL A 65 6.16 -11.07 -1.67
N ASP A 66 6.11 -10.20 -0.67
CA ASP A 66 6.54 -10.50 0.71
C ASP A 66 5.79 -9.61 1.71
N GLY A 67 5.50 -10.14 2.90
CA GLY A 67 4.78 -9.40 3.95
C GLY A 67 5.48 -8.10 4.38
N SER A 68 6.82 -8.07 4.35
CA SER A 68 7.60 -6.88 4.66
C SER A 68 7.32 -5.70 3.73
N ASN A 69 6.91 -5.95 2.48
CA ASN A 69 6.68 -4.89 1.51
C ASN A 69 5.49 -4.00 1.91
N LEU A 70 4.43 -4.62 2.42
CA LEU A 70 3.23 -3.91 2.86
C LEU A 70 3.39 -3.37 4.29
N LEU A 71 3.88 -4.21 5.20
CA LEU A 71 3.98 -3.87 6.62
C LEU A 71 5.12 -2.87 6.90
N GLY A 72 6.23 -2.95 6.15
CA GLY A 72 7.35 -2.02 6.29
C GLY A 72 7.01 -0.55 6.00
N VAL A 73 5.86 -0.27 5.41
CA VAL A 73 5.35 1.10 5.22
C VAL A 73 5.00 1.76 6.56
N TRP A 74 4.62 0.99 7.57
CA TRP A 74 4.10 1.49 8.85
C TRP A 74 5.16 1.52 9.94
N GLY A 75 6.23 0.75 9.78
CA GLY A 75 7.27 0.59 10.80
C GLY A 75 8.37 -0.33 10.32
N GLY A 76 9.26 -0.71 11.23
CA GLY A 76 10.43 -1.53 10.92
C GLY A 76 11.54 -1.25 11.93
N CYS A 77 12.79 -1.51 11.51
CA CYS A 77 13.91 -1.38 12.42
C CYS A 77 14.31 0.04 12.73
N GLU A 78 14.51 0.28 14.01
CA GLU A 78 15.06 1.52 14.55
C GLU A 78 16.57 1.45 14.40
N ASP A 79 17.05 1.86 13.23
CA ASP A 79 18.47 1.90 12.96
C ASP A 79 19.10 3.14 13.62
N GLU A 80 20.08 2.92 14.50
CA GLU A 80 20.84 4.02 15.11
C GLU A 80 21.45 4.93 14.02
N GLY A 81 21.19 6.24 14.12
CA GLY A 81 21.65 7.24 13.15
C GLY A 81 20.70 7.46 11.96
N ALA A 82 19.60 6.72 11.85
CA ALA A 82 18.53 7.06 10.91
C ALA A 82 17.88 8.40 11.30
N GLU A 83 17.49 9.19 10.29
CA GLU A 83 16.91 10.53 10.49
C GLU A 83 15.66 10.53 11.39
N MET A 84 14.89 9.44 11.37
CA MET A 84 13.68 9.25 12.17
C MET A 84 13.70 7.88 12.86
N ALA A 85 14.79 7.54 13.56
CA ALA A 85 14.94 6.23 14.23
C ALA A 85 13.74 5.88 15.13
N ASN A 86 13.20 6.85 15.87
CA ASN A 86 12.04 6.65 16.76
C ASN A 86 10.68 6.62 16.04
N MET A 87 10.65 6.73 14.70
CA MET A 87 9.45 6.61 13.86
C MET A 87 9.88 6.09 12.47
N PRO A 88 10.25 4.81 12.32
CA PRO A 88 10.80 4.29 11.07
C PRO A 88 9.78 4.25 9.92
N GLY A 89 8.48 4.14 10.23
CA GLY A 89 7.40 4.08 9.23
C GLY A 89 7.19 5.34 8.40
N ARG A 90 6.50 5.24 7.26
CA ARG A 90 6.20 6.38 6.37
C ARG A 90 5.22 7.39 6.98
N HIS A 91 4.34 6.94 7.86
CA HIS A 91 3.26 7.72 8.46
C HIS A 91 3.62 8.16 9.89
N THR A 92 2.76 8.94 10.52
CA THR A 92 2.96 9.45 11.91
C THR A 92 2.67 8.42 13.00
N TRP A 93 2.08 7.28 12.64
CA TRP A 93 1.81 6.19 13.58
C TRP A 93 3.12 5.48 13.97
N TYR A 94 3.18 5.04 15.23
CA TYR A 94 4.32 4.36 15.80
C TYR A 94 3.86 3.39 16.88
N ASN A 95 4.41 2.18 16.85
CA ASN A 95 4.20 1.17 17.88
C ASN A 95 5.50 0.34 18.02
N GLU A 96 6.05 0.28 19.24
CA GLU A 96 7.33 -0.37 19.53
C GLU A 96 7.27 -1.88 19.30
N GLU A 97 6.17 -2.54 19.71
CA GLU A 97 5.97 -3.97 19.54
C GLU A 97 5.84 -4.35 18.06
N TYR A 98 5.08 -3.56 17.30
CA TYR A 98 4.98 -3.69 15.85
C TYR A 98 6.35 -3.65 15.17
N ASN A 99 7.17 -2.65 15.51
CA ASN A 99 8.51 -2.50 14.96
C ASN A 99 9.41 -3.69 15.32
N SER A 100 9.34 -4.16 16.57
CA SER A 100 10.10 -5.32 17.03
C SER A 100 9.76 -6.59 16.24
N LEU A 101 8.47 -6.86 16.02
CA LEU A 101 8.00 -8.00 15.23
C LEU A 101 8.50 -7.95 13.78
N LEU A 102 8.47 -6.77 13.15
CA LEU A 102 9.00 -6.61 11.79
C LEU A 102 10.52 -6.80 11.72
N CYS A 103 11.26 -6.37 12.73
CA CYS A 103 12.70 -6.62 12.80
C CYS A 103 13.02 -8.09 12.96
N GLU A 104 12.33 -8.77 13.87
CA GLU A 104 12.51 -10.20 14.06
C GLU A 104 12.22 -10.92 12.74
N ALA A 105 11.09 -10.64 12.09
CA ALA A 105 10.71 -11.28 10.83
C ALA A 105 11.71 -10.98 9.70
N GLY A 106 12.27 -9.77 9.64
CA GLY A 106 13.29 -9.39 8.66
C GLY A 106 14.66 -10.03 8.91
N SER A 107 14.95 -10.48 10.13
CA SER A 107 16.21 -11.14 10.50
C SER A 107 16.23 -12.65 10.22
N LEU A 108 15.07 -13.27 10.04
CA LEU A 108 14.93 -14.70 9.79
C LEU A 108 15.31 -15.05 8.35
N LEU A 109 16.29 -15.94 8.20
CA LEU A 109 16.70 -16.50 6.91
C LEU A 109 16.26 -17.97 6.81
N GLY A 110 15.21 -18.23 6.02
CA GLY A 110 14.78 -19.59 5.66
C GLY A 110 13.68 -20.23 6.50
N ASP A 111 13.13 -19.52 7.49
CA ASP A 111 11.96 -19.96 8.27
C ASP A 111 10.71 -19.14 7.90
N GLU A 112 10.08 -19.50 6.78
CA GLU A 112 8.96 -18.74 6.22
C GLU A 112 7.71 -18.80 7.10
N ASP A 113 7.43 -19.96 7.72
CA ASP A 113 6.27 -20.13 8.60
C ASP A 113 6.38 -19.19 9.81
N LYS A 114 7.58 -19.07 10.40
CA LYS A 114 7.80 -18.14 11.51
C LYS A 114 7.70 -16.69 11.07
N ARG A 115 8.21 -16.33 9.88
CA ARG A 115 8.07 -14.98 9.32
C ARG A 115 6.60 -14.60 9.15
N VAL A 116 5.80 -15.51 8.58
CA VAL A 116 4.36 -15.30 8.38
C VAL A 116 3.64 -15.11 9.71
N GLU A 117 3.96 -15.91 10.74
CA GLU A 117 3.38 -15.75 12.08
C GLU A 117 3.66 -14.36 12.67
N LEU A 118 4.92 -13.89 12.58
CA LEU A 118 5.31 -12.57 13.07
C LEU A 118 4.63 -11.44 12.30
N TYR A 119 4.50 -11.57 10.97
CA TYR A 119 3.79 -10.60 10.14
C TYR A 119 2.29 -10.54 10.49
N GLN A 120 1.65 -11.68 10.79
CA GLN A 120 0.26 -11.71 11.22
C GLN A 120 0.04 -11.03 12.57
N GLN A 121 0.96 -11.23 13.52
CA GLN A 121 0.93 -10.53 14.81
C GLN A 121 1.09 -9.01 14.62
N ALA A 122 2.02 -8.59 13.77
CA ALA A 122 2.21 -7.18 13.45
C ALA A 122 0.97 -6.58 12.76
N GLU A 123 0.38 -7.29 11.80
CA GLU A 123 -0.86 -6.86 11.13
C GLU A 123 -2.02 -6.73 12.12
N GLN A 124 -2.15 -7.63 13.09
CA GLN A 124 -3.17 -7.54 14.13
C GLN A 124 -3.05 -6.24 14.93
N ILE A 125 -1.84 -5.89 15.40
CA ILE A 125 -1.57 -4.62 16.10
C ILE A 125 -1.98 -3.43 15.22
N LEU A 126 -1.59 -3.44 13.95
CA LEU A 126 -1.87 -2.35 13.01
C LEU A 126 -3.38 -2.08 12.85
N ILE A 127 -4.19 -3.14 12.84
CA ILE A 127 -5.65 -3.07 12.73
C ILE A 127 -6.30 -2.69 14.06
N GLU A 128 -5.85 -3.26 15.19
CA GLU A 128 -6.36 -2.96 16.52
C GLU A 128 -6.10 -1.51 16.94
N ASP A 129 -4.93 -0.96 16.61
CA ASP A 129 -4.58 0.45 16.84
C ASP A 129 -5.27 1.40 15.84
N VAL A 130 -5.95 0.86 14.82
CA VAL A 130 -6.58 1.62 13.73
C VAL A 130 -5.57 2.58 13.07
N ALA A 131 -4.34 2.09 12.86
CA ALA A 131 -3.31 2.85 12.15
C ALA A 131 -3.73 3.18 10.71
N LEU A 132 -4.58 2.33 10.14
CA LEU A 132 -5.23 2.50 8.84
C LEU A 132 -6.65 1.94 8.87
N VAL A 133 -7.48 2.38 7.93
CA VAL A 133 -8.80 1.80 7.66
C VAL A 133 -8.78 1.22 6.25
N PRO A 134 -8.84 -0.11 6.06
CA PRO A 134 -8.90 -0.72 4.74
C PRO A 134 -10.22 -0.34 4.06
N VAL A 135 -10.17 0.09 2.79
CA VAL A 135 -11.38 0.49 2.05
C VAL A 135 -11.74 -0.52 0.97
N TYR A 136 -10.81 -0.80 0.04
CA TYR A 136 -11.00 -1.77 -1.03
C TYR A 136 -9.66 -2.17 -1.66
N HIS A 137 -9.66 -3.31 -2.37
CA HIS A 137 -8.57 -3.70 -3.27
C HIS A 137 -8.92 -3.32 -4.71
N PRO A 138 -8.11 -2.51 -5.40
CA PRO A 138 -8.40 -2.09 -6.76
C PRO A 138 -8.26 -3.26 -7.73
N ILE A 139 -9.21 -3.39 -8.67
CA ILE A 139 -9.12 -4.32 -9.78
C ILE A 139 -8.63 -3.55 -11.01
N LEU A 140 -7.49 -3.97 -11.55
CA LEU A 140 -6.98 -3.44 -12.81
C LEU A 140 -7.55 -4.26 -13.97
N VAL A 141 -8.27 -3.61 -14.87
CA VAL A 141 -8.78 -4.23 -16.11
C VAL A 141 -8.00 -3.65 -17.29
N ALA A 142 -7.35 -4.51 -18.07
CA ALA A 142 -6.59 -4.12 -19.25
C ALA A 142 -7.19 -4.75 -20.52
N MET A 143 -7.31 -3.95 -21.58
CA MET A 143 -7.64 -4.45 -22.91
C MET A 143 -6.37 -4.71 -23.71
N VAL A 144 -6.27 -5.92 -24.24
CA VAL A 144 -5.08 -6.37 -24.98
C VAL A 144 -5.48 -6.70 -26.40
N LYS A 145 -4.65 -6.28 -27.37
CA LYS A 145 -4.88 -6.62 -28.78
C LYS A 145 -4.82 -8.13 -28.97
N PRO A 146 -5.70 -8.75 -29.80
CA PRO A 146 -5.74 -10.21 -29.96
C PRO A 146 -4.41 -10.83 -30.40
N TYR A 147 -3.59 -10.10 -31.14
CA TYR A 147 -2.27 -10.53 -31.62
C TYR A 147 -1.15 -10.39 -30.59
N VAL A 148 -1.39 -9.80 -29.42
CA VAL A 148 -0.41 -9.76 -28.31
C VAL A 148 -0.63 -11.01 -27.46
N LYS A 149 0.40 -11.87 -27.37
CA LYS A 149 0.36 -13.18 -26.73
C LYS A 149 1.57 -13.32 -25.79
N GLY A 150 1.57 -14.36 -24.95
CA GLY A 150 2.62 -14.56 -23.96
C GLY A 150 2.16 -15.43 -22.79
N PRO A 151 3.08 -16.08 -22.05
CA PRO A 151 2.76 -16.77 -20.80
C PRO A 151 2.03 -15.87 -19.79
N MET A 152 2.26 -14.55 -19.84
CA MET A 152 1.54 -13.56 -19.01
C MET A 152 0.02 -13.57 -19.18
N PHE A 153 -0.51 -14.05 -20.32
CA PHE A 153 -1.96 -14.15 -20.55
C PHE A 153 -2.48 -15.57 -20.31
N ALA A 154 -1.68 -16.46 -19.73
CA ALA A 154 -2.15 -17.77 -19.32
C ALA A 154 -3.23 -17.60 -18.23
N THR A 155 -4.27 -18.42 -18.33
CA THR A 155 -5.31 -18.46 -17.31
C THR A 155 -4.74 -19.17 -16.08
N GLY A 156 -4.80 -18.52 -14.91
CA GLY A 156 -4.40 -19.16 -13.65
C GLY A 156 -5.40 -20.23 -13.20
N ASP A 157 -5.08 -20.94 -12.12
CA ASP A 157 -5.91 -22.03 -11.56
C ASP A 157 -7.32 -21.58 -11.16
N SER A 158 -7.52 -20.30 -10.90
CA SER A 158 -8.81 -19.68 -10.59
C SER A 158 -9.73 -19.50 -11.82
N GLY A 159 -9.25 -19.81 -13.03
CA GLY A 159 -9.98 -19.56 -14.28
C GLY A 159 -9.97 -18.09 -14.73
N ILE A 160 -9.30 -17.21 -13.99
CA ILE A 160 -9.17 -15.78 -14.31
C ILE A 160 -7.83 -15.57 -15.00
N GLN A 161 -7.84 -14.83 -16.12
CA GLN A 161 -6.62 -14.29 -16.71
C GLN A 161 -6.23 -13.02 -15.96
N THR A 162 -5.20 -13.11 -15.13
CA THR A 162 -4.70 -11.98 -14.35
C THR A 162 -3.51 -11.35 -15.05
N TRP A 163 -3.50 -10.02 -15.11
CA TRP A 163 -2.30 -9.26 -15.42
C TRP A 163 -1.41 -9.27 -14.17
N GLU A 164 -0.52 -10.25 -14.06
CA GLU A 164 0.41 -10.41 -12.93
C GLU A 164 1.53 -9.36 -12.99
N ARG A 165 1.17 -8.09 -12.74
CA ARG A 165 2.05 -6.93 -12.97
C ARG A 165 3.38 -7.01 -12.21
N PHE A 166 3.37 -7.61 -11.03
CA PHE A 166 4.60 -7.83 -10.25
C PHE A 166 5.61 -8.78 -10.95
N ARG A 167 5.17 -9.56 -11.95
CA ARG A 167 6.06 -10.43 -12.73
C ARG A 167 6.76 -9.73 -13.89
N PHE A 168 6.47 -8.46 -14.20
CA PHE A 168 7.09 -7.75 -15.35
C PHE A 168 8.62 -7.73 -15.34
N SER A 169 9.25 -7.86 -14.17
CA SER A 169 10.70 -7.97 -14.01
C SER A 169 11.25 -9.39 -14.21
N SER A 170 10.38 -10.41 -14.31
CA SER A 170 10.73 -11.81 -14.46
C SER A 170 10.61 -12.29 -15.91
N ARG A 171 11.31 -13.38 -16.26
CA ARG A 171 11.19 -14.02 -17.59
C ARG A 171 9.81 -14.65 -17.83
N GLU A 172 8.97 -14.75 -16.79
CA GLU A 172 7.60 -15.28 -16.88
C GLU A 172 6.64 -14.24 -17.47
N ALA A 173 7.06 -12.98 -17.53
CA ALA A 173 6.29 -11.87 -18.11
C ALA A 173 6.50 -11.65 -19.62
N LEU A 174 7.04 -12.65 -20.33
CA LEU A 174 7.26 -12.50 -21.77
C LEU A 174 5.95 -12.24 -22.50
N ILE A 175 5.87 -11.08 -23.15
CA ILE A 175 4.81 -10.72 -24.09
C ILE A 175 5.42 -10.54 -25.47
N TYR A 176 4.74 -11.03 -26.49
CA TYR A 176 5.18 -10.95 -27.88
C TYR A 176 4.00 -10.65 -28.80
N LYS A 177 4.31 -10.01 -29.92
CA LYS A 177 3.38 -9.87 -31.03
C LYS A 177 3.43 -11.16 -31.86
N ALA A 178 2.34 -11.92 -31.88
CA ALA A 178 2.16 -12.99 -32.84
C ALA A 178 2.08 -12.38 -34.24
N VAL A 179 2.88 -12.89 -35.16
CA VAL A 179 2.78 -12.61 -36.60
C VAL A 179 2.02 -13.80 -37.17
N GLU A 180 0.86 -13.54 -37.79
CA GLU A 180 0.16 -14.54 -38.60
C GLU A 180 0.97 -14.91 -39.84
#